data_AF-A0A392MB73-F1
#
_entry.id   AF-A0A392MB73-F1
#
_cell.length_a   1.000
_cell.length_b   1.000
_cell.length_c   1.000
_cell.angle_alpha   90.00
_cell.angle_beta   90.00
_cell.angle_gamma   90.00
#
_symmetry.space_group_name_H-M   'P 1'
#
loop_
_entity.id
_entity.type
_entity.pdbx_description
1 polymer ?
#
loop_
_entity_poly.entity_id
_entity_poly.type
_entity_poly.pdbx_seq_one_letter_code
_entity_poly.pdbx_strand_id
1 'polypeptide(L)'
;MYFVMQMHGFTCGVDDLLITEGKDSERIAELESCEIIGDKVLREFIGVTEKANIDPMTMQLNVEKKIRSNGEAYLDMQMISHLNEETGKKAVLQKLLSEGILKPSGKNWISLMTTSGAKGSMVNFQQISSYLGQQTLEGKRVPCMVSGKTLPCFPSWDCSPRAGGFIIDRFLTALRPQEYYFHCMAGREG
;
A
#
# COMPACT_ATOMS: atom_id res chain seq x y z
N MET A 1 4.26 34.08 -20.41
CA MET A 1 3.91 33.13 -19.34
C MET A 1 3.78 33.81 -17.97
N TYR A 2 4.78 34.59 -17.51
CA TYR A 2 4.74 35.29 -16.22
C TYR A 2 3.53 36.23 -16.01
N PHE A 3 3.08 36.94 -17.06
CA PHE A 3 1.94 37.86 -16.98
C PHE A 3 0.62 37.19 -16.57
N VAL A 4 0.38 35.94 -17.01
CA VAL A 4 -0.88 35.22 -16.70
C VAL A 4 -0.91 34.77 -15.24
N MET A 5 0.22 34.28 -14.71
CA MET A 5 0.31 33.89 -13.30
C MET A 5 0.12 35.07 -12.35
N GLN A 6 0.64 36.25 -12.70
CA GLN A 6 0.48 37.46 -11.88
C GLN A 6 -0.99 37.94 -11.82
N MET A 7 -1.77 37.71 -12.88
CA MET A 7 -3.16 38.17 -12.97
C MET A 7 -4.18 37.15 -12.44
N HIS A 8 -3.87 35.85 -12.47
CA HIS A 8 -4.83 34.80 -12.10
C HIS A 8 -4.45 34.02 -10.84
N GLY A 9 -3.18 34.03 -10.43
CA GLY A 9 -2.69 33.27 -9.29
C GLY A 9 -2.76 31.74 -9.52
N PHE A 10 -2.07 31.00 -8.67
CA PHE A 10 -2.11 29.55 -8.62
C PHE A 10 -1.95 29.12 -7.16
N THR A 11 -2.88 28.31 -6.65
CA THR A 11 -2.86 27.86 -5.26
C THR A 11 -3.28 26.40 -5.18
N CYS A 12 -2.69 25.63 -4.26
CA CYS A 12 -3.07 24.25 -3.99
C CYS A 12 -3.45 24.15 -2.52
N GLY A 13 -4.65 23.67 -2.24
CA GLY A 13 -5.19 23.52 -0.89
C GLY A 13 -5.41 22.06 -0.49
N VAL A 14 -5.88 21.85 0.75
CA VAL A 14 -6.28 20.52 1.25
C VAL A 14 -7.51 20.01 0.50
N ASP A 15 -8.37 20.92 0.06
CA ASP A 15 -9.57 20.63 -0.73
C ASP A 15 -9.28 20.00 -2.10
N ASP A 16 -8.07 20.21 -2.65
CA ASP A 16 -7.59 19.51 -3.86
C ASP A 16 -7.23 18.04 -3.60
N LEU A 17 -7.07 17.64 -2.33
CA LEU A 17 -6.67 16.28 -1.92
C LEU A 17 -7.86 15.38 -1.56
N LEU A 18 -9.04 15.98 -1.33
CA LEU A 18 -10.21 15.29 -0.78
C LEU A 18 -10.90 14.40 -1.81
N ILE A 19 -11.34 13.23 -1.35
CA ILE A 19 -12.10 12.27 -2.14
C ILE A 19 -13.57 12.32 -1.73
N THR A 20 -14.47 12.06 -2.68
CA THR A 20 -15.90 11.92 -2.40
C THR A 20 -16.18 10.71 -1.49
N GLU A 21 -17.11 10.86 -0.53
CA GLU A 21 -17.37 9.82 0.48
C GLU A 21 -17.72 8.44 -0.11
N GLY A 22 -18.51 8.43 -1.20
CA GLY A 22 -18.87 7.19 -1.90
C GLY A 22 -17.64 6.47 -2.46
N LYS A 23 -16.70 7.21 -3.07
CA LYS A 23 -15.46 6.65 -3.59
C LYS A 23 -14.45 6.30 -2.50
N ASP A 24 -14.45 7.02 -1.38
CA ASP A 24 -13.60 6.67 -0.24
C ASP A 24 -14.05 5.33 0.39
N SER A 25 -15.36 5.08 0.43
CA SER A 25 -15.92 3.79 0.90
C SER A 25 -15.55 2.64 -0.05
N GLU A 26 -15.67 2.84 -1.36
CA GLU A 26 -15.23 1.85 -2.37
C GLU A 26 -13.72 1.58 -2.24
N ARG A 27 -12.90 2.62 -2.07
CA ARG A 27 -11.46 2.50 -1.87
C ARG A 27 -11.13 1.62 -0.65
N ILE A 28 -11.78 1.86 0.48
CA ILE A 28 -11.52 1.09 1.72
C ILE A 28 -11.87 -0.39 1.50
N ALA A 29 -13.04 -0.69 0.94
CA ALA A 29 -13.45 -2.08 0.66
C ALA A 29 -12.45 -2.80 -0.26
N GLU A 30 -11.95 -2.10 -1.27
CA GLU A 30 -10.94 -2.61 -2.19
C GLU A 30 -9.58 -2.83 -1.50
N LEU A 31 -9.15 -1.96 -0.60
CA LEU A 31 -7.88 -2.12 0.12
C LEU A 31 -7.96 -3.20 1.22
N GLU A 32 -9.10 -3.33 1.89
CA GLU A 32 -9.32 -4.37 2.91
C GLU A 32 -9.30 -5.77 2.31
N SER A 33 -9.83 -5.95 1.09
CA SER A 33 -9.70 -7.25 0.40
C SER A 33 -8.25 -7.64 0.06
N CYS A 34 -7.29 -6.69 0.07
CA CYS A 34 -5.87 -7.01 -0.04
C CYS A 34 -5.31 -7.77 1.18
N GLU A 35 -5.95 -7.68 2.36
CA GLU A 35 -5.56 -8.50 3.51
C GLU A 35 -5.83 -9.99 3.26
N ILE A 36 -6.91 -10.32 2.55
CA ILE A 36 -7.31 -11.69 2.20
C ILE A 36 -6.31 -12.33 1.23
N ILE A 37 -5.69 -11.53 0.36
CA ILE A 37 -4.68 -12.00 -0.60
C ILE A 37 -3.45 -12.54 0.13
N GLY A 38 -3.11 -12.00 1.30
CA GLY A 38 -2.02 -12.51 2.12
C GLY A 38 -2.18 -13.99 2.47
N ASP A 39 -3.38 -14.38 2.90
CA ASP A 39 -3.69 -15.78 3.22
C ASP A 39 -3.60 -16.69 2.00
N LYS A 40 -4.04 -16.21 0.83
CA LYS A 40 -3.94 -16.95 -0.43
C LYS A 40 -2.48 -17.22 -0.81
N VAL A 41 -1.63 -16.20 -0.75
CA VAL A 41 -0.19 -16.32 -1.04
C VAL A 41 0.48 -17.28 -0.06
N LEU A 42 0.11 -17.23 1.23
CA LEU A 42 0.66 -18.13 2.23
C LEU A 42 0.26 -19.59 1.98
N ARG A 43 -0.99 -19.86 1.55
CA ARG A 43 -1.43 -21.22 1.19
C ARG A 43 -0.67 -21.76 0.00
N GLU A 44 -0.48 -20.94 -1.04
CA GLU A 44 0.33 -21.27 -2.20
C GLU A 44 1.79 -21.52 -1.82
N PHE A 45 2.35 -20.68 -0.93
CA PHE A 45 3.71 -20.85 -0.43
C PHE A 45 3.90 -22.17 0.32
N ILE A 46 2.92 -22.67 1.07
CA ILE A 46 3.01 -23.98 1.74
C ILE A 46 2.71 -25.13 0.76
N GLY A 47 2.10 -24.85 -0.39
CA GLY A 47 1.68 -25.84 -1.38
C GLY A 47 0.34 -26.50 -1.04
N VAL A 48 -0.52 -25.82 -0.26
CA VAL A 48 -1.85 -26.33 0.10
C VAL A 48 -2.92 -25.64 -0.73
N THR A 49 -3.89 -26.43 -1.21
CA THR A 49 -4.99 -25.94 -2.06
C THR A 49 -5.92 -24.99 -1.30
N GLU A 50 -6.47 -23.97 -1.98
CA GLU A 50 -7.28 -22.88 -1.40
C GLU A 50 -8.46 -23.33 -0.51
N LYS A 51 -8.94 -24.58 -0.66
CA LYS A 51 -10.13 -25.13 0.01
C LYS A 51 -9.85 -25.99 1.25
N ALA A 52 -8.59 -26.23 1.61
CA ALA A 52 -8.30 -27.02 2.82
C ALA A 52 -8.56 -26.17 4.07
N ASN A 53 -9.39 -26.66 4.98
CA ASN A 53 -9.56 -26.06 6.30
C ASN A 53 -8.37 -26.45 7.16
N ILE A 54 -7.36 -25.60 7.20
CA ILE A 54 -6.13 -25.80 7.98
C ILE A 54 -6.27 -25.03 9.28
N ASP A 55 -5.95 -25.68 10.40
CA ASP A 55 -5.88 -25.01 11.68
C ASP A 55 -4.82 -23.89 11.64
N PRO A 56 -5.13 -22.64 12.04
CA PRO A 56 -4.21 -21.51 11.93
C PRO A 56 -2.82 -21.78 12.54
N MET A 57 -2.74 -22.56 13.62
CA MET A 57 -1.48 -22.93 14.25
C MET A 57 -0.62 -23.82 13.35
N THR A 58 -1.23 -24.80 12.69
CA THR A 58 -0.52 -25.69 11.76
C THR A 58 -0.04 -24.95 10.51
N MET A 59 -0.81 -23.96 10.05
CA MET A 59 -0.40 -23.07 8.96
C MET A 59 0.83 -22.26 9.34
N GLN A 60 0.82 -21.62 10.51
CA GLN A 60 1.96 -20.84 11.02
C GLN A 60 3.23 -21.70 11.17
N LEU A 61 3.11 -22.91 11.73
CA LEU A 61 4.26 -23.82 11.88
C LEU A 61 4.88 -24.22 10.53
N ASN A 62 4.06 -24.44 9.51
CA ASN A 62 4.56 -24.82 8.18
C ASN A 62 5.23 -23.64 7.47
N VAL A 63 4.68 -22.43 7.62
CA VAL A 63 5.31 -21.20 7.14
C VAL A 63 6.65 -20.99 7.82
N GLU A 64 6.71 -21.08 9.15
CA GLU A 64 7.95 -20.94 9.94
C GLU A 64 9.04 -21.91 9.48
N LYS A 65 8.70 -23.20 9.31
CA LYS A 65 9.65 -24.21 8.82
C LYS A 65 10.23 -23.84 7.46
N LYS A 66 9.40 -23.32 6.55
CA LYS A 66 9.80 -22.98 5.18
C LYS A 66 10.55 -21.65 5.10
N ILE A 67 10.24 -20.68 5.95
CA ILE A 67 11.01 -19.45 6.11
C ILE A 67 12.42 -19.79 6.61
N ARG A 68 12.53 -20.62 7.65
CA ARG A 68 13.83 -21.06 8.19
C ARG A 68 14.68 -21.87 7.20
N SER A 69 14.06 -22.54 6.22
CA SER A 69 14.77 -23.23 5.14
C SER A 69 15.14 -22.29 3.96
N ASN A 70 15.41 -21.01 4.23
CA ASN A 70 15.72 -19.96 3.23
C ASN A 70 14.58 -19.63 2.24
N GLY A 71 13.32 -19.85 2.62
CA GLY A 71 12.15 -19.52 1.79
C GLY A 71 11.67 -18.07 1.90
N GLU A 72 12.24 -17.25 2.78
CA GLU A 72 11.78 -15.88 3.07
C GLU A 72 11.76 -14.99 1.83
N ALA A 73 12.86 -14.94 1.08
CA ALA A 73 12.96 -14.09 -0.11
C ALA A 73 11.93 -14.48 -1.20
N TYR A 74 11.60 -15.78 -1.30
CA TYR A 74 10.60 -16.25 -2.25
C TYR A 74 9.18 -15.85 -1.80
N LEU A 75 8.87 -15.97 -0.50
CA LEU A 75 7.59 -15.52 0.05
C LEU A 75 7.41 -14.01 -0.15
N ASP A 76 8.47 -13.23 0.11
CA ASP A 76 8.45 -11.78 -0.07
C ASP A 76 8.18 -11.39 -1.51
N MET A 77 8.90 -12.00 -2.45
CA MET A 77 8.71 -11.76 -3.88
C MET A 77 7.28 -12.07 -4.32
N GLN A 78 6.73 -13.22 -3.91
CA GLN A 78 5.36 -13.60 -4.24
C GLN A 78 4.34 -12.62 -3.66
N MET A 79 4.50 -12.25 -2.39
CA MET A 79 3.59 -11.33 -1.72
C MET A 79 3.61 -9.94 -2.37
N ILE A 80 4.80 -9.39 -2.66
CA ILE A 80 4.95 -8.11 -3.34
C ILE A 80 4.28 -8.17 -4.72
N SER A 81 4.52 -9.25 -5.49
CA SER A 81 3.95 -9.42 -6.82
C SER A 81 2.42 -9.45 -6.79
N HIS A 82 1.83 -10.28 -5.94
CA HIS A 82 0.38 -10.41 -5.83
C HIS A 82 -0.28 -9.12 -5.32
N LEU A 83 0.29 -8.46 -4.31
CA LEU A 83 -0.26 -7.20 -3.80
C LEU A 83 -0.21 -6.10 -4.85
N ASN A 84 0.90 -5.96 -5.59
CA ASN A 84 1.02 -4.96 -6.65
C ASN A 84 0.09 -5.26 -7.82
N GLU A 85 -0.07 -6.53 -8.19
CA GLU A 85 -0.98 -6.95 -9.26
C GLU A 85 -2.44 -6.66 -8.91
N GLU A 86 -2.86 -7.01 -7.70
CA GLU A 86 -4.24 -6.80 -7.25
C GLU A 86 -4.56 -5.31 -7.12
N THR A 87 -3.64 -4.55 -6.53
CA THR A 87 -3.80 -3.11 -6.41
C THR A 87 -3.76 -2.41 -7.78
N GLY A 88 -2.96 -2.95 -8.71
CA GLY A 88 -2.87 -2.47 -10.09
C GLY A 88 -4.08 -2.83 -10.96
N LYS A 89 -4.75 -3.96 -10.73
CA LYS A 89 -5.94 -4.40 -11.48
C LYS A 89 -7.22 -3.67 -11.06
N LYS A 90 -7.30 -3.20 -9.82
CA LYS A 90 -8.51 -2.60 -9.25
C LYS A 90 -8.81 -1.27 -9.93
N ALA A 91 -9.81 -1.30 -10.82
CA ALA A 91 -10.28 -0.15 -11.57
C ALA A 91 -10.68 1.03 -10.67
N VAL A 92 -11.22 0.74 -9.48
CA VAL A 92 -11.54 1.76 -8.46
C VAL A 92 -10.31 2.57 -8.10
N LEU A 93 -9.18 1.92 -7.78
CA LEU A 93 -7.95 2.59 -7.39
C LEU A 93 -7.32 3.37 -8.55
N GLN A 94 -7.38 2.82 -9.76
CA GLN A 94 -6.89 3.52 -10.97
C GLN A 94 -7.71 4.76 -11.31
N LYS A 95 -9.04 4.69 -11.18
CA LYS A 95 -9.95 5.79 -11.53
C LYS A 95 -10.17 6.78 -10.41
N LEU A 96 -9.77 6.45 -9.18
CA LEU A 96 -9.98 7.26 -7.99
C LEU A 96 -9.49 8.70 -8.16
N LEU A 97 -8.29 8.87 -8.70
CA LEU A 97 -7.64 10.18 -8.89
C LEU A 97 -8.13 10.92 -10.15
N SER A 98 -9.02 10.33 -10.93
CA SER A 98 -9.60 10.96 -12.13
C SER A 98 -11.07 11.31 -11.91
N GLU A 99 -11.82 10.42 -11.27
CA GLU A 99 -13.28 10.48 -11.13
C GLU A 99 -13.74 10.64 -9.68
N GLY A 100 -12.91 10.27 -8.69
CA GLY A 100 -13.31 10.22 -7.28
C GLY A 100 -12.97 11.45 -6.45
N ILE A 101 -12.25 12.41 -7.02
CA ILE A 101 -11.82 13.63 -6.32
C ILE A 101 -12.99 14.60 -6.16
N LEU A 102 -13.05 15.29 -5.02
CA LEU A 102 -14.09 16.28 -4.71
C LEU A 102 -14.09 17.43 -5.73
N LYS A 103 -12.91 17.92 -6.10
CA LYS A 103 -12.74 18.89 -7.18
C LYS A 103 -12.45 18.20 -8.50
N PRO A 104 -13.18 18.53 -9.59
CA PRO A 104 -12.92 17.95 -10.89
C PRO A 104 -11.52 18.35 -11.40
N SER A 105 -10.94 17.50 -12.25
CA SER A 105 -9.56 17.63 -12.76
C SER A 105 -9.22 19.00 -13.37
N GLY A 106 -10.19 19.68 -14.00
CA GLY A 106 -9.98 21.03 -14.56
C GLY A 106 -9.88 22.17 -13.53
N LYS A 107 -10.25 21.92 -12.27
CA LYS A 107 -10.17 22.88 -11.15
C LYS A 107 -9.31 22.39 -9.99
N ASN A 108 -8.74 21.19 -10.12
CA ASN A 108 -7.90 20.58 -9.13
C ASN A 108 -6.43 20.86 -9.47
N TRP A 109 -5.78 21.63 -8.61
CA TRP A 109 -4.44 22.10 -8.86
C TRP A 109 -3.36 21.03 -8.63
N ILE A 110 -3.57 20.06 -7.71
CA ILE A 110 -2.62 18.95 -7.54
C ILE A 110 -2.65 18.01 -8.76
N SER A 111 -3.84 17.71 -9.27
CA SER A 111 -4.02 16.91 -10.49
C SER A 111 -3.38 17.58 -11.70
N LEU A 112 -3.51 18.92 -11.81
CA LEU A 112 -2.87 19.67 -12.88
C LEU A 112 -1.34 19.66 -12.76
N MET A 113 -0.78 19.82 -11.57
CA MET A 113 0.68 19.80 -11.36
C MET A 113 1.31 18.45 -11.72
N THR A 114 0.67 17.35 -11.36
CA THR A 114 1.18 15.99 -11.64
C THR A 114 1.01 15.62 -13.10
N THR A 115 -0.12 15.97 -13.73
CA THR A 115 -0.38 15.64 -15.14
C THR A 115 0.46 16.48 -16.09
N SER A 116 0.68 17.75 -15.77
CA SER A 116 1.50 18.66 -16.58
C SER A 116 3.01 18.43 -16.44
N GLY A 117 3.43 17.62 -15.45
CA GLY A 117 4.84 17.41 -15.13
C GLY A 117 5.50 18.62 -14.45
N ALA A 118 4.72 19.61 -13.99
CA ALA A 118 5.25 20.79 -13.32
C ALA A 118 5.93 20.42 -12.00
N LYS A 119 5.27 19.63 -11.15
CA LYS A 119 5.85 19.11 -9.92
C LYS A 119 5.06 17.93 -9.36
N GLY A 120 5.78 16.89 -8.94
CA GLY A 120 5.19 15.66 -8.41
C GLY A 120 4.79 14.67 -9.50
N SER A 121 4.44 13.46 -9.09
CA SER A 121 4.00 12.37 -9.96
C SER A 121 2.61 11.89 -9.54
N MET A 122 1.96 11.10 -10.40
CA MET A 122 0.70 10.44 -10.02
C MET A 122 0.86 9.50 -8.83
N VAL A 123 2.04 8.90 -8.65
CA VAL A 123 2.35 8.08 -7.47
C VAL A 123 2.31 8.93 -6.20
N ASN A 124 2.89 10.13 -6.21
CA ASN A 124 2.85 11.01 -5.04
C ASN A 124 1.42 11.42 -4.69
N PHE A 125 0.60 11.72 -5.71
CA PHE A 125 -0.81 12.06 -5.48
C PHE A 125 -1.59 10.86 -4.93
N GLN A 126 -1.32 9.66 -5.44
CA GLN A 126 -1.89 8.42 -4.91
C GLN A 126 -1.52 8.18 -3.44
N GLN A 127 -0.27 8.39 -3.05
CA GLN A 127 0.16 8.20 -1.66
C GLN A 127 -0.49 9.22 -0.71
N ILE A 128 -0.78 10.42 -1.20
CA ILE A 128 -1.45 11.45 -0.40
C ILE A 128 -2.93 11.12 -0.23
N SER A 129 -3.64 10.83 -1.33
CA SER A 129 -5.10 10.76 -1.34
C SER A 129 -5.68 9.33 -1.30
N SER A 130 -4.93 8.30 -1.71
CA SER A 130 -5.43 6.93 -1.85
C SER A 130 -4.86 5.96 -0.80
N TYR A 131 -3.58 5.57 -0.94
CA TYR A 131 -2.87 4.64 -0.05
C TYR A 131 -1.36 4.69 -0.35
N LEU A 132 -0.52 4.34 0.63
CA LEU A 132 0.94 4.31 0.45
C LEU A 132 1.45 3.10 -0.36
N GLY A 133 0.89 1.93 -0.08
CA GLY A 133 1.23 0.67 -0.73
C GLY A 133 2.34 -0.10 -0.02
N GLN A 134 2.88 -1.09 -0.72
CA GLN A 134 3.94 -1.96 -0.21
C GLN A 134 5.23 -1.16 0.00
N GLN A 135 5.72 -1.12 1.25
CA GLN A 135 7.05 -0.62 1.55
C GLN A 135 8.06 -1.75 1.31
N THR A 136 9.04 -1.49 0.44
CA THR A 136 10.13 -2.42 0.13
C THR A 136 11.43 -1.91 0.73
N LEU A 137 12.25 -2.84 1.23
CA LEU A 137 13.57 -2.60 1.81
C LEU A 137 14.59 -3.49 1.10
N GLU A 138 15.53 -2.91 0.36
CA GLU A 138 16.52 -3.63 -0.46
C GLU A 138 15.86 -4.64 -1.43
N GLY A 139 14.69 -4.28 -1.97
CA GLY A 139 13.89 -5.14 -2.85
C GLY A 139 13.14 -6.28 -2.16
N LYS A 140 13.18 -6.36 -0.83
CA LYS A 140 12.44 -7.32 0.00
C LYS A 140 11.33 -6.64 0.81
N ARG A 141 10.54 -7.42 1.55
CA ARG A 141 9.59 -6.86 2.52
C ARG A 141 10.33 -6.42 3.78
N VAL A 142 9.58 -5.88 4.73
CA VAL A 142 10.11 -5.54 6.06
C VAL A 142 10.78 -6.76 6.69
N PRO A 143 12.06 -6.65 7.09
CA PRO A 143 12.79 -7.78 7.64
C PRO A 143 12.23 -8.22 8.99
N CYS A 144 12.22 -9.53 9.23
CA CYS A 144 11.86 -10.09 10.52
C CYS A 144 13.05 -10.10 11.50
N MET A 145 12.79 -9.84 12.77
CA MET A 145 13.75 -10.06 13.85
C MET A 145 13.95 -11.56 14.10
N VAL A 146 15.00 -11.94 14.85
CA VAL A 146 15.27 -13.34 15.24
C VAL A 146 14.09 -13.99 15.99
N SER A 147 13.26 -13.19 16.65
CA SER A 147 12.02 -13.62 17.31
C SER A 147 10.86 -13.93 16.33
N GLY A 148 11.08 -13.81 15.03
CA GLY A 148 10.07 -13.96 13.97
C GLY A 148 9.09 -12.80 13.89
N LYS A 149 9.40 -11.63 14.45
CA LYS A 149 8.51 -10.45 14.50
C LYS A 149 9.07 -9.33 13.63
N THR A 150 8.22 -8.64 12.87
CA THR A 150 8.61 -7.42 12.14
C THR A 150 8.64 -6.20 13.07
N LEU A 151 7.67 -6.09 13.99
CA LEU A 151 7.67 -5.13 15.10
C LEU A 151 7.21 -5.79 16.40
N PRO A 152 7.58 -5.23 17.57
CA PRO A 152 7.17 -5.75 18.88
C PRO A 152 5.64 -5.85 19.07
N CYS A 153 4.87 -5.02 18.36
CA CYS A 153 3.42 -5.00 18.40
C CYS A 153 2.75 -6.09 17.56
N PHE A 154 3.48 -6.75 16.64
CA PHE A 154 2.95 -7.86 15.85
C PHE A 154 3.21 -9.20 16.55
N PRO A 155 2.32 -10.19 16.34
CA PRO A 155 2.57 -11.55 16.79
C PRO A 155 3.79 -12.15 16.06
N SER A 156 4.39 -13.16 16.68
CA SER A 156 5.49 -13.90 16.04
C SER A 156 4.98 -14.63 14.81
N TRP A 157 5.76 -14.57 13.72
CA TRP A 157 5.48 -15.18 12.43
C TRP A 157 4.17 -14.70 11.78
N ASP A 158 3.79 -13.45 12.06
CA ASP A 158 2.71 -12.78 11.35
C ASP A 158 3.17 -12.43 9.93
N CYS A 159 2.69 -13.18 8.94
CA CYS A 159 3.00 -12.95 7.53
C CYS A 159 1.91 -12.15 6.80
N SER A 160 0.98 -11.52 7.54
CA SER A 160 -0.03 -10.66 6.95
C SER A 160 0.60 -9.55 6.09
N PRO A 161 -0.11 -9.03 5.06
CA PRO A 161 0.38 -7.94 4.23
C PRO A 161 0.85 -6.75 5.06
N ARG A 162 0.06 -6.37 6.05
CA ARG A 162 0.32 -5.26 6.97
C ARG A 162 1.57 -5.48 7.83
N ALA A 163 1.75 -6.67 8.41
CA ALA A 163 2.94 -6.97 9.22
C ALA A 163 4.24 -6.88 8.41
N GLY A 164 4.19 -7.23 7.12
CA GLY A 164 5.33 -7.08 6.21
C GLY A 164 5.29 -5.83 5.33
N GLY A 165 4.68 -4.74 5.81
CA GLY A 165 4.89 -3.40 5.24
C GLY A 165 3.91 -2.95 4.16
N PHE A 166 2.78 -3.63 3.95
CA PHE A 166 1.71 -3.13 3.09
C PHE A 166 0.86 -2.09 3.83
N ILE A 167 0.94 -0.83 3.41
CA ILE A 167 0.26 0.29 4.07
C ILE A 167 -0.99 0.69 3.26
N ILE A 168 -2.17 0.44 3.83
CA ILE A 168 -3.47 0.84 3.27
C ILE A 168 -3.82 2.30 3.57
N ASP A 169 -3.21 2.85 4.63
CA ASP A 169 -3.41 4.23 5.03
C ASP A 169 -2.70 5.21 4.07
N ARG A 170 -3.09 6.48 4.15
CA ARG A 170 -2.68 7.56 3.25
C ARG A 170 -2.19 8.77 4.04
N PHE A 171 -1.39 9.64 3.43
CA PHE A 171 -0.90 10.82 4.15
C PHE A 171 -2.02 11.78 4.59
N LEU A 172 -3.12 11.88 3.82
CA LEU A 172 -4.24 12.76 4.15
C LEU A 172 -4.88 12.43 5.51
N THR A 173 -4.96 11.15 5.88
CA THR A 173 -5.55 10.69 7.16
C THR A 173 -4.50 10.29 8.19
N ALA A 174 -3.23 10.58 7.91
CA ALA A 174 -2.07 10.10 8.64
C ALA A 174 -1.89 8.57 8.62
N LEU A 175 -0.71 8.13 9.08
CA LEU A 175 -0.31 6.73 9.17
C LEU A 175 -0.38 6.24 10.60
N ARG A 176 -0.67 4.95 10.79
CA ARG A 176 -0.57 4.33 12.12
C ARG A 176 0.89 4.22 12.54
N PRO A 177 1.21 4.19 13.85
CA PRO A 177 2.60 4.18 14.33
C PRO A 177 3.45 3.04 13.76
N GLN A 178 2.86 1.86 13.53
CA GLN A 178 3.57 0.72 12.94
C GLN A 178 3.98 1.00 11.49
N GLU A 179 3.06 1.58 10.72
CA GLU A 179 3.24 1.87 9.30
C GLU A 179 4.17 3.07 9.10
N TYR A 180 4.07 4.07 9.96
CA TYR A 180 5.00 5.19 9.98
C TYR A 180 6.44 4.71 10.14
N TYR A 181 6.68 3.74 11.04
CA TYR A 181 8.00 3.16 11.22
C TYR A 181 8.51 2.46 9.95
N PHE A 182 7.69 1.63 9.31
CA PHE A 182 8.05 0.99 8.04
C PHE A 182 8.30 2.00 6.92
N HIS A 183 7.51 3.06 6.85
CA HIS A 183 7.69 4.12 5.87
C HIS A 183 9.02 4.88 6.09
N CYS A 184 9.39 5.16 7.34
CA CYS A 184 10.68 5.76 7.66
C CYS A 184 11.86 4.84 7.31
N MET A 185 11.71 3.52 7.46
CA MET A 185 12.72 2.56 7.03
C MET A 185 12.95 2.65 5.52
N ALA A 186 11.86 2.58 4.73
CA ALA A 186 11.95 2.68 3.27
C ALA A 186 12.49 4.04 2.81
N GLY A 187 12.10 5.13 3.48
CA GLY A 187 12.59 6.49 3.18
C GLY A 187 14.08 6.71 3.47
N ARG A 188 14.71 5.85 4.28
CA ARG A 188 16.15 5.93 4.58
C ARG A 188 17.02 5.22 3.53
N GLU A 189 16.44 4.36 2.71
CA GLU A 189 17.17 3.62 1.66
C GLU A 189 17.54 4.50 0.46
N GLY A 190 16.81 5.59 0.24
CA GLY A 190 16.96 6.49 -0.92
C GLY A 190 18.12 7.49 -0.86
#